data_AF-A0A838UL36-F1
#
_entry.id   AF-A0A838UL36-F1
#
_cell.length_a   1.000
_cell.length_b   1.000
_cell.length_c   1.000
_cell.angle_alpha   90.00
_cell.angle_beta   90.00
_cell.angle_gamma   90.00
#
_symmetry.space_group_name_H-M   'P 1'
#
loop_
_entity.id
_entity.type
_entity.pdbx_description
1 polymer ?
#
loop_
_entity_poly.entity_id
_entity_poly.type
_entity_poly.pdbx_seq_one_letter_code
_entity_poly.pdbx_strand_id
1 'polypeptide(L)'
;MLHPTWLPETPDELALDGALAREALRLATEQGAAYGRSSDLAQIDVLIGTGGFFAHQPTLGMAALLLLDAVQPRGICTLILDSAQLAEPLGAASLLDPMASADAVDVDALLVQLGTCVATVGMPPPGEPALRVVLEYADGREQVAEILPGTIEALPLAPGQTARMQLFPAAGVDIGLGPGEHAQAGNPVEGGRLGLIIDARGRPLTLPENDQQRQARLRQWHAAFGF
;
A
#
# COMPACT_ATOMS: atom_id res chain seq x y z
N MET A 1 -11.97 0.76 -17.38
CA MET A 1 -11.86 2.12 -17.98
C MET A 1 -12.38 2.06 -19.39
N LEU A 2 -13.26 3.01 -19.79
CA LEU A 2 -13.87 3.00 -21.13
C LEU A 2 -12.85 3.29 -22.24
N HIS A 3 -11.70 3.88 -21.91
CA HIS A 3 -10.59 4.14 -22.83
C HIS A 3 -9.23 3.92 -22.14
N PRO A 4 -8.61 2.73 -22.23
CA PRO A 4 -7.34 2.42 -21.56
C PRO A 4 -6.13 3.24 -22.07
N THR A 5 -6.31 4.02 -23.14
CA THR A 5 -5.30 4.91 -23.73
C THR A 5 -5.52 6.38 -23.43
N TRP A 6 -6.59 6.74 -22.70
CA TRP A 6 -6.85 8.13 -22.33
C TRP A 6 -6.06 8.47 -21.07
N LEU A 7 -5.23 9.49 -21.15
CA LEU A 7 -4.48 10.02 -20.02
C LEU A 7 -5.19 11.29 -19.56
N PRO A 8 -5.40 11.48 -18.24
CA PRO A 8 -5.99 12.71 -17.74
C PRO A 8 -5.10 13.91 -18.09
N GLU A 9 -5.68 14.96 -18.66
CA GLU A 9 -4.98 16.17 -19.05
C GLU A 9 -4.99 17.21 -17.93
N THR A 10 -5.93 17.09 -16.99
CA THR A 10 -6.10 17.99 -15.84
C THR A 10 -6.06 17.26 -14.50
N PRO A 11 -5.70 17.96 -13.40
CA PRO A 11 -5.77 17.39 -12.05
C PRO A 11 -7.18 16.91 -11.66
N ASP A 12 -8.22 17.58 -12.15
CA ASP A 12 -9.62 17.22 -11.88
C ASP A 12 -10.00 15.92 -12.59
N GLU A 13 -9.61 15.75 -13.85
CA GLU A 13 -9.78 14.49 -14.58
C GLU A 13 -9.03 13.34 -13.91
N LEU A 14 -7.78 13.58 -13.49
CA LEU A 14 -6.99 12.59 -12.75
C LEU A 14 -7.66 12.19 -11.43
N ALA A 15 -8.26 13.14 -10.72
CA ALA A 15 -9.00 12.89 -9.50
C ALA A 15 -10.29 12.07 -9.77
N LEU A 16 -11.01 12.37 -10.84
CA LEU A 16 -12.19 11.63 -11.28
C LEU A 16 -11.84 10.20 -11.69
N ASP A 17 -10.79 10.02 -12.49
CA ASP A 17 -10.29 8.70 -12.89
C ASP A 17 -9.85 7.89 -11.67
N GLY A 18 -9.14 8.53 -10.73
CA GLY A 18 -8.76 7.92 -9.46
C GLY A 18 -9.96 7.51 -8.61
N ALA A 19 -11.00 8.33 -8.54
CA ALA A 19 -12.24 7.99 -7.82
C ALA A 19 -12.98 6.81 -8.47
N LEU A 20 -13.09 6.81 -9.81
CA LEU A 20 -13.71 5.72 -10.56
C LEU A 20 -12.92 4.42 -10.41
N ALA A 21 -11.59 4.48 -10.49
CA ALA A 21 -10.73 3.32 -10.33
C ALA A 21 -10.83 2.71 -8.93
N ARG A 22 -10.84 3.54 -7.87
CA ARG A 22 -11.06 3.08 -6.49
C ARG A 22 -12.38 2.33 -6.35
N GLU A 23 -13.46 2.90 -6.88
CA GLU A 23 -14.79 2.29 -6.79
C GLU A 23 -14.89 1.00 -7.60
N ALA A 24 -14.34 0.98 -8.82
CA ALA A 24 -14.31 -0.21 -9.66
C ALA A 24 -13.53 -1.36 -8.99
N LEU A 25 -12.39 -1.06 -8.38
CA LEU A 25 -11.57 -2.03 -7.64
C LEU A 25 -12.29 -2.51 -6.37
N ARG A 26 -12.90 -1.61 -5.59
CA ARG A 26 -13.70 -1.96 -4.40
C ARG A 26 -14.81 -2.95 -4.75
N LEU A 27 -15.59 -2.65 -5.80
CA LEU A 27 -16.65 -3.52 -6.29
C LEU A 27 -16.13 -4.87 -6.80
N ALA A 28 -15.00 -4.88 -7.52
CA ALA A 28 -14.38 -6.11 -8.00
C ALA A 28 -13.91 -7.01 -6.84
N THR A 29 -13.35 -6.40 -5.80
CA THR A 29 -12.92 -7.08 -4.57
C THR A 29 -14.12 -7.69 -3.82
N GLU A 30 -15.22 -6.94 -3.68
CA GLU A 30 -16.46 -7.43 -3.08
C GLU A 30 -17.10 -8.57 -3.88
N GLN A 31 -17.10 -8.47 -5.21
CA GLN A 31 -17.58 -9.54 -6.08
C GLN A 31 -16.69 -10.78 -6.00
N GLY A 32 -15.36 -10.61 -5.95
CA GLY A 32 -14.40 -11.70 -5.80
C GLY A 32 -14.66 -12.54 -4.56
N ALA A 33 -14.95 -11.89 -3.43
CA ALA A 33 -15.35 -12.54 -2.18
C ALA A 33 -16.61 -13.41 -2.35
N ALA A 34 -17.58 -12.98 -3.16
CA ALA A 34 -18.81 -13.73 -3.43
C ALA A 34 -18.59 -15.01 -4.26
N TYR A 35 -17.47 -15.12 -4.99
CA TYR A 35 -17.12 -16.30 -5.80
C TYR A 35 -16.27 -17.34 -5.04
N GLY A 36 -16.20 -17.27 -3.71
CA GLY A 36 -15.46 -18.24 -2.89
C GLY A 36 -13.94 -18.06 -2.94
N ARG A 37 -13.45 -16.97 -3.54
CA ARG A 37 -12.13 -16.43 -3.18
C ARG A 37 -12.29 -15.83 -1.79
N SER A 38 -11.32 -16.05 -0.90
CA SER A 38 -11.39 -15.61 0.50
C SER A 38 -12.03 -14.23 0.63
N SER A 39 -13.19 -14.14 1.28
CA SER A 39 -13.78 -12.87 1.69
C SER A 39 -12.92 -12.18 2.76
N ASP A 40 -12.00 -12.94 3.36
CA ASP A 40 -11.03 -12.48 4.33
C ASP A 40 -9.78 -12.03 3.57
N LEU A 41 -9.81 -10.78 3.08
CA LEU A 41 -8.61 -10.05 2.65
C LEU A 41 -7.74 -9.64 3.86
N ALA A 42 -8.01 -10.17 5.05
CA ALA A 42 -7.34 -9.77 6.27
C ALA A 42 -5.84 -10.07 6.28
N GLN A 43 -5.35 -10.91 5.37
CA GLN A 43 -3.92 -11.15 5.22
C GLN A 43 -3.54 -11.27 3.74
N ILE A 44 -3.31 -10.12 3.10
CA ILE A 44 -2.70 -10.05 1.78
C ILE A 44 -1.19 -9.91 2.01
N ASP A 45 -0.39 -10.89 1.62
CA ASP A 45 1.07 -10.78 1.75
C ASP A 45 1.67 -9.85 0.69
N VAL A 46 1.12 -9.90 -0.52
CA VAL A 46 1.59 -9.10 -1.67
C VAL A 46 0.41 -8.51 -2.41
N LEU A 47 0.44 -7.20 -2.63
CA LEU A 47 -0.53 -6.47 -3.43
C LEU A 47 0.14 -5.89 -4.69
N ILE A 48 -0.29 -6.38 -5.85
CA ILE A 48 0.25 -5.98 -7.15
C ILE A 48 -0.76 -5.10 -7.88
N GLY A 49 -0.37 -3.84 -8.18
CA GLY A 49 -1.13 -2.96 -9.07
C GLY A 49 -0.71 -3.16 -10.51
N THR A 50 -1.63 -3.60 -11.38
CA THR A 50 -1.36 -3.89 -12.81
C THR A 50 -2.39 -3.24 -13.73
N GLY A 51 -2.08 -3.21 -15.03
CA GLY A 51 -2.91 -2.65 -16.08
C GLY A 51 -2.65 -1.17 -16.33
N GLY A 52 -3.17 -0.68 -17.46
CA GLY A 52 -2.85 0.65 -17.99
C GLY A 52 -3.11 1.80 -17.02
N PHE A 53 -4.11 1.70 -16.15
CA PHE A 53 -4.36 2.75 -15.16
C PHE A 53 -3.21 2.92 -14.16
N PHE A 54 -2.70 1.80 -13.61
CA PHE A 54 -1.61 1.81 -12.65
C PHE A 54 -0.27 2.14 -13.29
N ALA A 55 -0.05 1.69 -14.53
CA ALA A 55 1.15 1.97 -15.30
C ALA A 55 1.34 3.46 -15.64
N HIS A 56 0.26 4.25 -15.69
CA HIS A 56 0.30 5.66 -16.07
C HIS A 56 -0.04 6.63 -14.92
N GLN A 57 0.11 6.20 -13.66
CA GLN A 57 -0.03 7.13 -12.53
C GLN A 57 1.10 8.16 -12.53
N PRO A 58 0.82 9.46 -12.29
CA PRO A 58 1.86 10.50 -12.34
C PRO A 58 3.01 10.31 -11.34
N THR A 59 2.72 9.69 -10.20
CA THR A 59 3.73 9.35 -9.19
C THR A 59 3.47 7.96 -8.61
N LEU A 60 4.52 7.32 -8.11
CA LEU A 60 4.42 6.03 -7.42
C LEU A 60 3.56 6.11 -6.15
N GLY A 61 3.61 7.24 -5.43
CA GLY A 61 2.78 7.45 -4.24
C GLY A 61 1.29 7.56 -4.55
N MET A 62 0.92 8.11 -5.73
CA MET A 62 -0.48 8.08 -6.18
C MET A 62 -0.96 6.65 -6.43
N ALA A 63 -0.15 5.84 -7.09
CA ALA A 63 -0.44 4.43 -7.31
C ALA A 63 -0.61 3.68 -5.97
N ALA A 64 0.29 3.91 -5.01
CA ALA A 64 0.22 3.33 -3.68
C ALA A 64 -1.06 3.72 -2.93
N LEU A 65 -1.37 5.02 -2.86
CA LEU A 65 -2.60 5.51 -2.21
C LEU A 65 -3.84 4.88 -2.84
N LEU A 66 -3.88 4.78 -4.17
CA LEU A 66 -5.02 4.21 -4.86
C LEU A 66 -5.20 2.72 -4.55
N LEU A 67 -4.10 1.94 -4.56
CA LEU A 67 -4.13 0.54 -4.14
C LEU A 67 -4.64 0.39 -2.70
N LEU A 68 -4.10 1.19 -1.78
CA LEU A 68 -4.43 1.13 -0.37
C LEU A 68 -5.89 1.54 -0.09
N ASP A 69 -6.39 2.57 -0.78
CA ASP A 69 -7.75 3.07 -0.64
C ASP A 69 -8.78 2.10 -1.22
N ALA A 70 -8.45 1.47 -2.34
CA ALA A 70 -9.36 0.58 -3.04
C ALA A 70 -9.44 -0.80 -2.38
N VAL A 71 -8.30 -1.37 -2.03
CA VAL A 71 -8.19 -2.75 -1.52
C VAL A 71 -8.33 -2.80 -0.01
N GLN A 72 -7.93 -1.73 0.68
CA GLN A 72 -8.01 -1.62 2.13
C GLN A 72 -7.36 -2.82 2.85
N PRO A 73 -6.09 -3.15 2.56
CA PRO A 73 -5.40 -4.28 3.19
C PRO A 73 -5.31 -4.08 4.71
N ARG A 74 -5.18 -5.19 5.42
CA ARG A 74 -5.07 -5.23 6.89
C ARG A 74 -3.74 -5.92 7.23
N GLY A 75 -2.98 -5.31 8.14
CA GLY A 75 -1.69 -5.81 8.55
C GLY A 75 -0.55 -5.51 7.58
N ILE A 76 0.40 -6.43 7.48
CA ILE A 76 1.67 -6.22 6.78
C ILE A 76 1.59 -6.83 5.39
N CYS A 77 1.88 -6.04 4.35
CA CYS A 77 1.88 -6.49 2.96
C CYS A 77 2.97 -5.79 2.14
N THR A 78 3.47 -6.42 1.09
CA THR A 78 4.36 -5.78 0.11
C THR A 78 3.54 -5.18 -1.01
N LEU A 79 3.81 -3.91 -1.36
CA LEU A 79 3.19 -3.24 -2.50
C LEU A 79 4.12 -3.29 -3.72
N ILE A 80 3.60 -3.76 -4.85
CA ILE A 80 4.32 -3.87 -6.12
C ILE A 80 3.50 -3.19 -7.22
N LEU A 81 4.18 -2.51 -8.15
CA LEU A 81 3.58 -1.90 -9.33
C LEU A 81 4.10 -2.55 -10.60
N ASP A 82 3.22 -3.15 -11.39
CA ASP A 82 3.51 -3.60 -12.75
C ASP A 82 3.46 -2.41 -13.71
N SER A 83 4.50 -1.59 -13.64
CA SER A 83 4.61 -0.35 -14.42
C SER A 83 4.82 -0.59 -15.92
N ALA A 84 5.38 -1.76 -16.27
CA ALA A 84 5.66 -2.16 -17.65
C ALA A 84 4.52 -2.98 -18.29
N GLN A 85 3.48 -3.34 -17.54
CA GLN A 85 2.37 -4.21 -17.97
C GLN A 85 2.85 -5.58 -18.47
N LEU A 86 3.84 -6.15 -17.77
CA LEU A 86 4.44 -7.42 -18.13
C LEU A 86 3.99 -8.57 -17.23
N ALA A 87 3.25 -8.34 -16.15
CA ALA A 87 2.83 -9.42 -15.27
C ALA A 87 2.02 -10.51 -16.02
N GLU A 88 1.08 -10.11 -16.87
CA GLU A 88 0.28 -11.05 -17.66
C GLU A 88 1.12 -11.76 -18.75
N PRO A 89 1.88 -11.05 -19.62
CA PRO A 89 2.79 -11.70 -20.57
C PRO A 89 3.81 -12.65 -19.92
N LEU A 90 4.40 -12.28 -18.79
CA LEU A 90 5.35 -13.13 -18.05
C LEU A 90 4.65 -14.35 -17.45
N GLY A 91 3.43 -14.18 -16.95
CA GLY A 91 2.59 -15.30 -16.52
C GLY A 91 2.33 -16.31 -17.66
N ALA A 92 2.01 -15.84 -18.86
CA ALA A 92 1.85 -16.71 -20.02
C ALA A 92 3.17 -17.37 -20.46
N ALA A 93 4.28 -16.64 -20.45
CA ALA A 93 5.61 -17.16 -20.78
C ALA A 93 6.10 -18.23 -19.79
N SER A 94 5.69 -18.14 -18.52
CA SER A 94 6.07 -19.10 -17.47
C SER A 94 5.60 -20.53 -17.75
N LEU A 95 4.57 -20.71 -18.59
CA LEU A 95 4.11 -22.04 -19.01
C LEU A 95 5.10 -22.74 -19.95
N LEU A 96 6.01 -21.97 -20.58
CA LEU A 96 7.04 -22.46 -21.48
C LEU A 96 8.40 -22.54 -20.78
N ASP A 97 8.78 -21.47 -20.08
CA ASP A 97 10.02 -21.38 -19.33
C ASP A 97 9.79 -20.63 -18.00
N PRO A 98 9.54 -21.37 -16.90
CA PRO A 98 9.36 -20.78 -15.58
C PRO A 98 10.60 -20.03 -15.07
N MET A 99 11.81 -20.50 -15.40
CA MET A 99 13.04 -19.92 -14.87
C MET A 99 13.33 -18.59 -15.55
N ALA A 100 13.26 -18.54 -16.88
CA ALA A 100 13.45 -17.29 -17.61
C ALA A 100 12.38 -16.24 -17.25
N SER A 101 11.16 -16.68 -16.92
CA SER A 101 10.09 -15.77 -16.48
C SER A 101 10.35 -15.22 -15.08
N ALA A 102 10.88 -16.05 -14.16
CA ALA A 102 11.30 -15.61 -12.83
C ALA A 102 12.49 -14.64 -12.91
N ASP A 103 13.52 -14.97 -13.70
CA ASP A 103 14.68 -14.09 -13.92
C ASP A 103 14.26 -12.72 -14.48
N ALA A 104 13.24 -12.69 -15.36
CA ALA A 104 12.70 -11.44 -15.89
C ALA A 104 11.95 -10.62 -14.81
N VAL A 105 11.24 -11.27 -13.89
CA VAL A 105 10.58 -10.61 -12.76
C VAL A 105 11.60 -9.94 -11.83
N ASP A 106 12.75 -10.58 -11.60
CA ASP A 106 13.82 -10.06 -10.75
C ASP A 106 14.52 -8.82 -11.35
N VAL A 107 14.21 -8.45 -12.59
CA VAL A 107 14.64 -7.18 -13.16
C VAL A 107 13.75 -6.05 -12.59
N ASP A 108 14.30 -5.32 -11.61
CA ASP A 108 13.72 -4.18 -10.86
C ASP A 108 12.93 -3.14 -11.68
N ALA A 109 13.09 -3.11 -13.01
CA ALA A 109 12.40 -2.20 -13.90
C ALA A 109 10.99 -2.67 -14.31
N LEU A 110 10.66 -3.94 -14.13
CA LEU A 110 9.40 -4.51 -14.63
C LEU A 110 8.31 -4.53 -13.56
N LEU A 111 8.61 -5.13 -12.41
CA LEU A 111 7.78 -5.11 -11.21
C LEU A 111 8.42 -4.21 -10.16
N VAL A 112 7.95 -2.97 -10.09
CA VAL A 112 8.54 -1.96 -9.23
C VAL A 112 8.05 -2.16 -7.79
N GLN A 113 8.94 -2.59 -6.90
CA GLN A 113 8.65 -2.67 -5.47
C GLN A 113 8.45 -1.25 -4.90
N LEU A 114 7.20 -0.94 -4.54
CA LEU A 114 6.85 0.32 -3.88
C LEU A 114 7.35 0.28 -2.44
N GLY A 115 7.22 -0.85 -1.77
CA GLY A 115 7.78 -1.09 -0.43
C GLY A 115 6.86 -1.94 0.44
N THR A 116 7.29 -2.17 1.67
CA THR A 116 6.47 -2.83 2.70
C THR A 116 5.44 -1.84 3.25
N CYS A 117 4.20 -2.26 3.44
CA CYS A 117 3.11 -1.47 4.02
C CYS A 117 2.58 -2.13 5.29
N VAL A 118 2.44 -1.36 6.36
CA VAL A 118 1.75 -1.74 7.60
C VAL A 118 0.44 -0.96 7.67
N ALA A 119 -0.68 -1.62 7.44
CA ALA A 119 -2.01 -1.03 7.44
C ALA A 119 -2.78 -1.39 8.72
N THR A 120 -3.23 -0.38 9.45
CA THR A 120 -3.89 -0.59 10.74
C THR A 120 -5.41 -0.71 10.62
N VAL A 121 -6.00 -1.42 11.58
CA VAL A 121 -7.45 -1.54 11.77
C VAL A 121 -7.79 -0.98 13.14
N GLY A 122 -8.93 -0.29 13.24
CA GLY A 122 -9.37 0.28 14.51
C GLY A 122 -8.67 1.61 14.80
N MET A 123 -8.95 2.14 15.98
CA MET A 123 -8.50 3.47 16.40
C MET A 123 -7.97 3.39 17.83
N PRO A 124 -6.91 4.15 18.14
CA PRO A 124 -6.38 4.21 19.50
C PRO A 124 -7.34 4.97 20.43
N PRO A 125 -7.16 4.85 21.75
CA PRO A 125 -7.74 5.77 22.72
C PRO A 125 -7.41 7.24 22.38
N PRO A 126 -8.27 8.19 22.76
CA PRO A 126 -8.02 9.61 22.50
C PRO A 126 -6.68 10.08 23.06
N GLY A 127 -5.88 10.73 22.21
CA GLY A 127 -4.58 11.32 22.60
C GLY A 127 -3.39 10.36 22.50
N GLU A 128 -3.61 9.10 22.12
CA GLU A 128 -2.53 8.13 21.90
C GLU A 128 -2.16 8.02 20.40
N PRO A 129 -0.89 7.74 20.07
CA PRO A 129 -0.51 7.35 18.72
C PRO A 129 -1.19 6.03 18.34
N ALA A 130 -1.46 5.82 17.06
CA ALA A 130 -2.05 4.55 16.59
C ALA A 130 -1.02 3.40 16.66
N LEU A 131 0.24 3.72 16.33
CA LEU A 131 1.30 2.73 16.20
C LEU A 131 2.65 3.37 16.51
N ARG A 132 3.44 2.74 17.37
CA ARG A 132 4.86 3.04 17.50
C ARG A 132 5.67 2.01 16.71
N VAL A 133 6.57 2.49 15.86
CA VAL A 133 7.43 1.68 14.98
C VAL A 133 8.88 1.87 15.42
N VAL A 134 9.60 0.77 15.57
CA VAL A 134 11.05 0.77 15.80
C VAL A 134 11.72 0.05 14.65
N LEU A 135 12.63 0.75 13.97
CA LEU A 135 13.44 0.23 12.88
C LEU A 135 14.91 0.19 13.30
N GLU A 136 15.51 -0.98 13.18
CA GLU A 136 16.96 -1.20 13.30
C GLU A 136 17.49 -1.51 11.89
N TYR A 137 18.18 -0.55 11.28
CA TYR A 137 18.75 -0.69 9.95
C TYR A 137 19.95 -1.64 9.96
N ALA A 138 20.27 -2.24 8.81
CA ALA A 138 21.43 -3.12 8.67
C ALA A 138 22.78 -2.46 9.03
N ASP A 139 22.86 -1.12 8.97
CA ASP A 139 24.05 -0.34 9.35
C ASP A 139 24.11 0.00 10.86
N GLY A 140 23.17 -0.51 11.66
CA GLY A 140 23.08 -0.32 13.10
C GLY A 140 22.41 0.99 13.52
N ARG A 141 21.94 1.83 12.59
CA ARG A 141 21.11 2.99 12.95
C ARG A 141 19.77 2.49 13.48
N GLU A 142 19.24 3.20 14.48
CA GLU A 142 17.88 3.00 14.98
C GLU A 142 17.01 4.22 14.69
N GLN A 143 15.76 3.98 14.32
CA GLN A 143 14.74 5.00 14.17
C GLN A 143 13.47 4.57 14.89
N VAL A 144 12.94 5.46 15.73
CA VAL A 144 11.65 5.30 16.39
C VAL A 144 10.70 6.32 15.81
N ALA A 145 9.52 5.88 15.39
CA ALA A 145 8.45 6.73 14.87
C ALA A 145 7.15 6.46 15.64
N GLU A 146 6.44 7.53 16.02
CA GLU A 146 5.09 7.46 16.57
C GLU A 146 4.11 7.95 15.51
N ILE A 147 3.26 7.06 15.04
CA ILE A 147 2.36 7.31 13.93
C ILE A 147 0.98 7.70 14.47
N LEU A 148 0.51 8.87 14.06
CA LEU A 148 -0.76 9.41 14.54
C LEU A 148 -1.96 8.70 13.89
N PRO A 149 -3.10 8.57 14.61
CA PRO A 149 -4.32 8.04 13.99
C PRO A 149 -4.80 8.93 12.84
N GLY A 150 -5.23 8.29 11.75
CA GLY A 150 -5.71 9.00 10.57
C GLY A 150 -4.61 9.48 9.61
N THR A 151 -3.33 9.17 9.87
CA THR A 151 -2.20 9.55 8.99
C THR A 151 -1.70 8.37 8.16
N ILE A 152 -0.97 8.70 7.12
CA ILE A 152 -0.14 7.76 6.37
C ILE A 152 1.25 8.38 6.28
N GLU A 153 2.29 7.59 6.51
CA GLU A 153 3.67 8.06 6.58
C GLU A 153 4.59 7.09 5.84
N ALA A 154 5.62 7.63 5.18
CA ALA A 154 6.66 6.85 4.52
C ALA A 154 7.97 6.97 5.31
N LEU A 155 8.37 5.90 5.97
CA LEU A 155 9.63 5.82 6.69
C LEU A 155 10.77 5.45 5.72
N PRO A 156 11.94 6.11 5.78
CA PRO A 156 13.01 5.89 4.80
C PRO A 156 13.55 4.45 4.85
N LEU A 157 13.37 3.69 3.77
CA LEU A 157 13.99 2.38 3.59
C LEU A 157 14.17 2.14 2.09
N ALA A 158 15.33 2.51 1.54
CA ALA A 158 15.52 2.57 0.09
C ALA A 158 15.54 1.16 -0.54
N PRO A 159 15.35 1.03 -1.87
CA PRO A 159 15.51 -0.25 -2.57
C PRO A 159 16.86 -0.92 -2.23
N GLY A 160 16.82 -2.22 -1.95
CA GLY A 160 17.98 -3.01 -1.52
C GLY A 160 18.43 -2.80 -0.06
N GLN A 161 17.79 -1.89 0.69
CA GLN A 161 18.01 -1.75 2.13
C GLN A 161 17.03 -2.64 2.92
N THR A 162 17.51 -3.15 4.05
CA THR A 162 16.70 -3.94 4.97
C THR A 162 16.77 -3.39 6.39
N ALA A 163 15.72 -3.62 7.17
CA ALA A 163 15.66 -3.24 8.58
C ALA A 163 14.91 -4.30 9.40
N ARG A 164 15.31 -4.53 10.65
CA ARG A 164 14.44 -5.23 11.60
C ARG A 164 13.37 -4.27 12.08
N MET A 165 12.13 -4.73 12.07
CA MET A 165 10.97 -3.93 12.41
C MET A 165 10.27 -4.51 13.64
N GLN A 166 10.00 -3.64 14.61
CA GLN A 166 9.12 -3.92 15.74
C GLN A 166 7.94 -2.95 15.72
N LEU A 167 6.75 -3.47 15.97
CA LEU A 167 5.49 -2.76 15.91
C LEU A 167 4.78 -2.87 17.27
N PHE A 168 4.39 -1.71 17.80
CA PHE A 168 3.70 -1.57 19.06
C PHE A 168 2.38 -0.81 18.82
N PRO A 169 1.32 -1.50 18.36
CA PRO A 169 0.02 -0.88 18.17
C PRO A 169 -0.62 -0.52 19.52
N ALA A 170 -1.44 0.53 19.54
CA ALA A 170 -2.27 0.85 20.72
C ALA A 170 -3.34 -0.24 20.96
N ALA A 171 -3.93 -0.27 22.16
CA ALA A 171 -4.86 -1.34 22.59
C ALA A 171 -6.09 -1.54 21.66
N GLY A 172 -6.53 -0.50 20.95
CA GLY A 172 -7.65 -0.54 20.01
C GLY A 172 -7.24 -0.71 18.54
N VAL A 173 -5.95 -0.90 18.28
CA VAL A 173 -5.35 -0.93 16.94
C VAL A 173 -4.84 -2.32 16.63
N ASP A 174 -5.22 -2.86 15.48
CA ASP A 174 -4.81 -4.18 15.00
C ASP A 174 -3.97 -4.04 13.72
N ILE A 175 -2.89 -4.81 13.64
CA ILE A 175 -1.94 -4.89 12.52
C ILE A 175 -1.94 -6.28 11.88
N GLY A 176 -3.05 -7.01 11.98
CA GLY A 176 -3.23 -8.36 11.42
C GLY A 176 -2.91 -9.50 12.40
N LEU A 177 -2.61 -9.19 13.66
CA LEU A 177 -2.30 -10.18 14.70
C LEU A 177 -3.33 -10.18 15.85
N GLY A 178 -4.25 -9.21 15.85
CA GLY A 178 -5.17 -8.93 16.95
C GLY A 178 -4.96 -7.53 17.53
N PRO A 179 -6.00 -6.93 18.15
CA PRO A 179 -5.90 -5.60 18.74
C PRO A 179 -4.83 -5.50 19.84
N GLY A 180 -3.92 -4.55 19.72
CA GLY A 180 -2.84 -4.29 20.68
C GLY A 180 -1.72 -5.33 20.67
N GLU A 181 -1.79 -6.36 19.83
CA GLU A 181 -0.77 -7.41 19.76
C GLU A 181 0.50 -6.86 19.10
N HIS A 182 1.61 -6.96 19.83
CA HIS A 182 2.92 -6.51 19.33
C HIS A 182 3.45 -7.46 18.26
N ALA A 183 4.12 -6.92 17.25
CA ALA A 183 4.79 -7.72 16.23
C ALA A 183 6.29 -7.44 16.22
N GLN A 184 7.07 -8.49 16.06
CA GLN A 184 8.46 -8.41 15.63
C GLN A 184 8.61 -9.21 14.35
N ALA A 185 9.08 -8.57 13.28
CA ALA A 185 9.28 -9.25 12.01
C ALA A 185 10.34 -10.36 12.18
N GLY A 186 9.98 -11.60 11.83
CA GLY A 186 10.90 -12.75 11.93
C GLY A 186 12.11 -12.64 10.99
N ASN A 187 11.92 -11.95 9.87
CA ASN A 187 12.97 -11.57 8.91
C ASN A 187 13.04 -10.05 8.80
N PRO A 188 14.19 -9.47 8.41
CA PRO A 188 14.27 -8.05 8.06
C PRO A 188 13.25 -7.70 6.96
N VAL A 189 12.56 -6.58 7.13
CA VAL A 189 11.70 -6.03 6.08
C VAL A 189 12.56 -5.36 5.02
N GLU A 190 12.13 -5.45 3.77
CA GLU A 190 12.81 -4.83 2.65
C GLU A 190 12.19 -3.48 2.30
N GLY A 191 13.07 -2.57 1.88
CA GLY A 191 12.71 -1.27 1.36
C GLY A 191 12.09 -1.33 -0.02
N GLY A 192 11.69 -0.16 -0.48
CA GLY A 192 11.15 0.02 -1.82
C GLY A 192 11.24 1.48 -2.24
N ARG A 193 10.69 1.78 -3.41
CA ARG A 193 10.74 3.15 -3.97
C ARG A 193 10.05 4.19 -3.09
N LEU A 194 9.14 3.78 -2.22
CA LEU A 194 8.43 4.60 -1.23
C LEU A 194 8.82 4.29 0.22
N GLY A 195 9.80 3.42 0.45
CA GLY A 195 10.21 3.05 1.81
C GLY A 195 9.27 2.08 2.51
N LEU A 196 9.22 2.18 3.84
CA LEU A 196 8.24 1.48 4.67
C LEU A 196 7.02 2.39 4.87
N ILE A 197 5.90 1.98 4.32
CA ILE A 197 4.64 2.73 4.38
C ILE A 197 3.90 2.32 5.65
N ILE A 198 3.56 3.29 6.50
CA ILE A 198 2.70 3.07 7.66
C ILE A 198 1.37 3.76 7.42
N ASP A 199 0.32 2.97 7.20
CA ASP A 199 -1.04 3.46 6.96
C ASP A 199 -1.87 3.32 8.25
N ALA A 200 -1.85 4.37 9.05
CA ALA A 200 -2.60 4.50 10.29
C ALA A 200 -3.98 5.13 10.09
N ARG A 201 -4.49 5.16 8.85
CA ARG A 201 -5.78 5.80 8.54
C ARG A 201 -6.98 5.00 9.05
N GLY A 202 -6.73 3.78 9.51
CA GLY A 202 -7.75 2.84 9.96
C GLY A 202 -8.46 2.17 8.78
N ARG A 203 -9.07 1.02 9.07
CA ARG A 203 -9.93 0.26 8.15
C ARG A 203 -11.24 -0.13 8.83
N PRO A 204 -12.41 0.13 8.22
CA PRO A 204 -12.58 0.77 6.92
C PRO A 204 -12.19 2.25 6.92
N LEU A 205 -11.65 2.73 5.80
CA LEU A 205 -11.26 4.11 5.60
C LEU A 205 -12.51 5.00 5.66
N THR A 206 -12.55 5.89 6.65
CA THR A 206 -13.68 6.81 6.85
C THR A 206 -13.25 8.22 6.49
N LEU A 207 -13.92 8.81 5.50
CA LEU A 207 -13.67 10.20 5.10
C LEU A 207 -14.54 11.16 5.92
N PRO A 208 -14.03 12.36 6.27
CA PRO A 208 -14.84 13.39 6.91
C PRO A 208 -16.07 13.77 6.06
N GLU A 209 -17.24 13.94 6.68
CA GLU A 209 -18.45 14.38 5.97
C GLU A 209 -18.33 15.81 5.43
N ASN A 210 -17.65 16.69 6.18
CA ASN A 210 -17.40 18.07 5.77
C ASN A 210 -16.35 18.12 4.65
N ASP A 211 -16.70 18.75 3.53
CA ASP A 211 -15.86 18.81 2.33
C ASP A 211 -14.50 19.48 2.58
N GLN A 212 -14.46 20.58 3.35
CA GLN A 212 -13.21 21.28 3.63
C GLN A 212 -12.26 20.42 4.47
N GLN A 213 -12.79 19.72 5.48
CA GLN A 213 -12.01 18.78 6.29
C GLN A 213 -11.54 17.58 5.46
N ARG A 214 -12.40 17.07 4.58
CA ARG A 214 -12.07 15.96 3.67
C ARG A 214 -10.94 16.34 2.72
N GLN A 215 -11.05 17.50 2.06
CA GLN A 215 -10.00 17.99 1.16
C GLN A 215 -8.68 18.23 1.89
N ALA A 216 -8.72 18.77 3.11
CA ALA A 216 -7.53 18.96 3.93
C ALA A 216 -6.86 17.61 4.27
N ARG A 217 -7.65 16.58 4.63
CA ARG A 217 -7.15 15.23 4.88
C ARG A 217 -6.54 14.58 3.64
N LEU A 218 -7.22 14.66 2.49
CA LEU A 218 -6.69 14.12 1.24
C LEU A 218 -5.35 14.77 0.88
N ARG A 219 -5.25 16.10 0.97
CA ARG A 219 -3.98 16.81 0.74
C ARG A 219 -2.88 16.39 1.71
N GLN A 220 -3.21 16.15 2.98
CA GLN A 220 -2.26 15.64 3.97
C GLN A 220 -1.71 14.26 3.55
N TRP A 221 -2.56 13.35 3.07
CA TRP A 221 -2.13 12.02 2.64
C TRP A 221 -1.31 12.03 1.35
N HIS A 222 -1.62 12.92 0.41
CA HIS A 222 -0.80 13.12 -0.79
C HIS A 222 0.60 13.63 -0.43
N ALA A 223 0.68 14.62 0.46
CA ALA A 223 1.94 15.20 0.89
C ALA A 223 2.89 14.19 1.57
N ALA A 224 2.36 13.12 2.18
CA ALA A 224 3.16 12.05 2.78
C ALA A 224 4.07 11.33 1.77
N PHE A 225 3.74 11.39 0.48
CA PHE A 225 4.52 10.83 -0.61
C PHE A 225 5.16 11.89 -1.51
N GLY A 226 5.21 13.15 -1.06
CA GLY A 226 5.99 14.21 -1.69
C GLY A 226 5.35 14.90 -2.89
N PHE A 227 4.02 15.00 -2.94
CA PHE A 227 3.29 15.77 -3.97
C PHE A 227 2.00 16.39 -3.44
#